data_AF-A0AAW1VL55-F1
#
_entry.id   AF-A0AAW1VL55-F1
#
_cell.length_a   1.000
_cell.length_b   1.000
_cell.length_c   1.000
_cell.angle_alpha   90.00
_cell.angle_beta   90.00
_cell.angle_gamma   90.00
#
_symmetry.space_group_name_H-M   'P 1'
#
loop_
_entity.id
_entity.type
_entity.pdbx_description
1 polymer ?
#
loop_
_entity_poly.entity_id
_entity_poly.type
_entity_poly.pdbx_seq_one_letter_code
_entity_poly.pdbx_strand_id
1 'polypeptide(L)'
;MVKGDNQIDSVAWYGTITVVVELRYTGGNKVVLFNCNWYDIATKGKSYKEDRYGIISVNTKAKLNTQEPFVLAFQATQVYYIEEIKNSMWSVVVETKPRNIFEVSTEEGEPFQEEESQTRHTYVHHGEEDG
;
A
#
# COMPACT_ATOMS: atom_id res chain seq x y z
N MET A 1 -2.99 3.98 -5.12
CA MET A 1 -2.16 5.15 -5.46
C MET A 1 -1.46 4.87 -6.76
N VAL A 2 -1.34 5.87 -7.64
CA VAL A 2 -0.56 5.78 -8.89
C VAL A 2 0.35 7.00 -8.93
N LYS A 3 1.66 6.80 -9.10
CA LYS A 3 2.61 7.90 -9.20
C LYS A 3 2.42 8.60 -10.55
N GLY A 4 2.50 9.93 -10.60
CA GLY A 4 2.44 10.66 -11.87
C GLY A 4 3.78 10.59 -12.62
N ASP A 5 3.74 10.74 -13.95
CA ASP A 5 4.89 10.51 -14.84
C ASP A 5 5.83 11.73 -15.02
N ASN A 6 5.57 12.87 -14.39
CA ASN A 6 6.32 14.13 -14.62
C ASN A 6 7.24 14.52 -13.46
N GLN A 7 8.52 14.79 -13.74
CA GLN A 7 9.56 15.11 -12.75
C GLN A 7 9.44 16.49 -12.06
N ILE A 8 8.35 17.23 -12.27
CA ILE A 8 8.08 18.52 -11.60
C ILE A 8 6.74 18.37 -10.88
N ASP A 9 6.79 18.19 -9.55
CA ASP A 9 5.63 18.15 -8.65
C ASP A 9 4.49 17.19 -9.08
N SER A 10 4.82 15.96 -9.52
CA SER A 10 3.77 14.96 -9.80
C SER A 10 3.12 14.45 -8.52
N VAL A 11 2.03 15.10 -8.11
CA VAL A 11 1.14 14.59 -7.06
C VAL A 11 0.60 13.23 -7.50
N ALA A 12 0.74 12.22 -6.64
CA ALA A 12 0.21 10.90 -6.92
C ALA A 12 -1.33 10.92 -7.00
N TRP A 13 -1.88 10.03 -7.80
CA TRP A 13 -3.32 9.83 -7.91
C TRP A 13 -3.80 8.90 -6.82
N TYR A 14 -4.86 9.30 -6.13
CA TYR A 14 -5.47 8.54 -5.04
C TYR A 14 -6.91 8.21 -5.41
N GLY A 15 -7.33 6.98 -5.13
CA GLY A 15 -8.66 6.50 -5.45
C GLY A 15 -8.97 5.19 -4.76
N THR A 16 -10.21 4.75 -4.95
CA THR A 16 -10.70 3.44 -4.50
C THR A 16 -11.00 2.58 -5.70
N ILE A 17 -10.49 1.34 -5.71
CA ILE A 17 -10.83 0.35 -6.72
C ILE A 17 -12.31 0.01 -6.59
N THR A 18 -13.04 0.05 -7.70
CA THR A 18 -14.46 -0.32 -7.78
C THR A 18 -14.64 -1.67 -8.48
N VAL A 19 -13.86 -1.94 -9.52
CA VAL A 19 -13.91 -3.17 -10.31
C VAL A 19 -12.50 -3.61 -10.67
N VAL A 20 -12.28 -4.92 -10.65
CA VAL A 20 -11.07 -5.55 -11.18
C VAL A 20 -11.44 -6.27 -12.47
N VAL A 21 -10.78 -5.94 -13.57
CA VAL A 21 -11.03 -6.52 -14.89
C VAL A 21 -9.80 -7.31 -15.32
N GLU A 22 -9.97 -8.58 -15.67
CA GLU A 22 -8.93 -9.39 -16.29
C GLU A 22 -9.23 -9.57 -17.79
N LEU A 23 -8.33 -9.08 -18.63
CA LEU A 23 -8.38 -9.28 -20.08
C LEU A 23 -7.52 -10.47 -20.45
N ARG A 24 -8.09 -11.43 -21.18
CA ARG A 24 -7.41 -12.62 -21.67
C ARG A 24 -7.25 -12.54 -23.18
N TYR A 25 -6.00 -12.58 -23.63
CA TYR A 25 -5.66 -12.53 -25.04
C TYR A 25 -5.43 -13.94 -25.59
N THR A 26 -5.55 -14.07 -26.90
CA THR A 26 -5.12 -15.27 -27.62
C THR A 26 -3.64 -15.54 -27.33
N GLY A 27 -3.27 -16.82 -27.21
CA GLY A 27 -1.90 -17.20 -26.81
C GLY A 27 -1.64 -17.20 -25.30
N GLY A 28 -2.66 -17.00 -24.46
CA GLY A 28 -2.58 -17.22 -23.01
C GLY A 28 -2.11 -16.01 -22.18
N ASN A 29 -1.82 -14.88 -22.83
CA ASN A 29 -1.45 -13.65 -22.16
C ASN A 29 -2.65 -13.05 -21.41
N LYS A 30 -2.39 -12.44 -20.25
CA LYS A 30 -3.41 -11.75 -19.45
C LYS A 30 -2.94 -10.39 -18.97
N VAL A 31 -3.86 -9.43 -18.91
CA VAL A 31 -3.65 -8.09 -18.35
C VAL A 31 -4.75 -7.81 -17.33
N VAL A 32 -4.37 -7.26 -16.18
CA VAL A 32 -5.31 -6.86 -15.13
C VAL A 32 -5.40 -5.35 -15.07
N LEU A 33 -6.63 -4.83 -15.13
CA LEU A 33 -6.97 -3.43 -15.00
C LEU A 33 -7.79 -3.20 -13.73
N PHE A 34 -7.52 -2.10 -13.04
CA PHE A 34 -8.36 -1.61 -11.96
C PHE A 34 -9.19 -0.44 -12.46
N ASN A 35 -10.50 -0.55 -12.34
CA ASN A 35 -11.39 0.60 -12.43
C ASN A 35 -11.37 1.30 -11.06
N CYS A 36 -11.08 2.59 -11.06
CA CYS A 36 -10.87 3.39 -9.87
C CYS A 36 -11.81 4.60 -9.86
N ASN A 37 -12.43 4.85 -8.71
CA ASN A 37 -13.00 6.15 -8.40
C ASN A 37 -11.89 7.05 -7.83
N TRP A 38 -11.35 7.92 -8.67
CA TRP A 38 -10.31 8.87 -8.31
C TRP A 38 -10.84 10.01 -7.44
N TYR A 39 -10.04 10.43 -6.47
CA TYR A 39 -10.26 11.64 -5.69
C TYR A 39 -9.66 12.84 -6.42
N ASP A 40 -10.23 14.02 -6.22
CA ASP A 40 -9.67 15.26 -6.77
C ASP A 40 -8.32 15.56 -6.11
N ILE A 41 -7.31 15.83 -6.94
CA ILE A 41 -5.95 16.21 -6.53
C ILE A 41 -5.50 17.53 -7.17
N ALA A 42 -6.40 18.25 -7.83
CA ALA A 42 -6.05 19.42 -8.64
C ALA A 42 -5.58 20.63 -7.81
N THR A 43 -5.97 20.72 -6.53
CA THR A 43 -5.69 21.92 -5.72
C THR A 43 -5.20 21.56 -4.32
N LYS A 44 -3.95 21.91 -4.01
CA LYS A 44 -3.38 21.80 -2.64
C LYS A 44 -4.15 22.70 -1.68
N GLY A 45 -4.46 22.19 -0.49
CA GLY A 45 -5.27 22.84 0.54
C GLY A 45 -6.78 22.65 0.39
N LYS A 46 -7.28 22.30 -0.80
CA LYS A 46 -8.72 22.08 -1.07
C LYS A 46 -9.05 20.61 -1.33
N SER A 47 -8.27 19.97 -2.19
CA SER A 47 -8.53 18.61 -2.69
C SER A 47 -7.55 17.61 -2.06
N TYR A 48 -6.30 18.02 -1.86
CA TYR A 48 -5.32 17.31 -1.04
C TYR A 48 -4.53 18.29 -0.18
N LYS A 49 -3.92 17.83 0.91
CA LYS A 49 -3.00 18.60 1.75
C LYS A 49 -1.82 17.74 2.13
N GLU A 50 -0.72 18.40 2.40
CA GLU A 50 0.52 17.80 2.88
C GLU A 50 0.93 18.58 4.13
N ASP A 51 1.24 17.86 5.20
CA ASP A 51 1.72 18.49 6.43
C ASP A 51 3.25 18.69 6.41
N ARG A 52 3.80 19.25 7.50
CA ARG A 52 5.24 19.51 7.62
C ARG A 52 6.12 18.24 7.65
N TYR A 53 5.52 17.07 7.77
CA TYR A 53 6.17 15.77 7.80
C TYR A 53 6.02 15.01 6.48
N GLY A 54 5.42 15.63 5.45
CA GLY A 54 5.14 14.98 4.18
C GLY A 54 3.95 14.02 4.23
N ILE A 55 3.14 14.04 5.28
CA ILE A 55 1.95 13.20 5.37
C ILE A 55 0.87 13.79 4.47
N ILE A 56 0.40 12.99 3.53
CA ILE A 56 -0.65 13.36 2.59
C ILE A 56 -2.02 13.04 3.20
N SER A 57 -2.93 14.01 3.16
CA SER A 57 -4.36 13.78 3.35
C SER A 57 -5.11 14.18 2.09
N VAL A 58 -6.12 13.39 1.72
CA VAL A 58 -6.99 13.65 0.57
C VAL A 58 -8.42 13.94 1.01
N ASN A 59 -9.12 14.76 0.26
CA ASN A 59 -10.55 14.97 0.44
C ASN A 59 -11.32 13.82 -0.23
N THR A 60 -11.79 12.86 0.55
CA THR A 60 -12.44 11.66 0.03
C THR A 60 -13.87 11.91 -0.48
N LYS A 61 -14.44 13.09 -0.22
CA LYS A 61 -15.74 13.52 -0.77
C LYS A 61 -15.58 14.23 -2.11
N ALA A 62 -14.39 14.76 -2.42
CA ALA A 62 -14.09 15.35 -3.71
C ALA A 62 -13.67 14.27 -4.70
N LYS A 63 -14.53 13.99 -5.68
CA LYS A 63 -14.26 13.01 -6.75
C LYS A 63 -13.75 13.73 -7.99
N LEU A 64 -12.74 13.14 -8.63
CA LEU A 64 -12.24 13.62 -9.91
C LEU A 64 -13.18 13.15 -11.02
N ASN A 65 -13.71 14.08 -11.81
CA ASN A 65 -14.47 13.77 -13.01
C ASN A 65 -13.51 13.52 -14.18
N THR A 66 -13.06 12.27 -14.33
CA THR A 66 -12.13 11.85 -15.38
C THR A 66 -12.75 10.78 -16.29
N GLN A 67 -12.35 10.79 -17.56
CA GLN A 67 -12.67 9.74 -18.53
C GLN A 67 -11.65 8.59 -18.52
N GLU A 68 -10.65 8.65 -17.64
CA GLU A 68 -9.60 7.63 -17.49
C GLU A 68 -9.71 6.91 -16.12
N PRO A 69 -10.74 6.07 -15.92
CA PRO A 69 -10.94 5.36 -14.66
C PRO A 69 -10.06 4.11 -14.54
N PHE A 70 -9.46 3.64 -15.63
CA PHE A 70 -8.68 2.40 -15.66
C PHE A 70 -7.20 2.65 -15.50
N VAL A 71 -6.56 1.83 -14.66
CA VAL A 71 -5.10 1.76 -14.54
C VAL A 71 -4.63 0.30 -14.60
N LEU A 72 -3.44 0.05 -15.13
CA LEU A 72 -2.83 -1.28 -15.05
C LEU A 72 -2.56 -1.63 -13.59
N ALA A 73 -2.89 -2.85 -13.19
CA ALA A 73 -2.66 -3.30 -11.81
C ALA A 73 -1.20 -3.12 -11.35
N PHE A 74 -0.25 -3.30 -12.27
CA PHE A 74 1.19 -3.12 -12.02
C PHE A 74 1.60 -1.67 -11.71
N GLN A 75 0.85 -0.67 -12.20
CA GLN A 75 1.13 0.75 -11.95
C GLN A 75 0.55 1.22 -10.61
N ALA A 76 -0.25 0.39 -9.94
CA ALA A 76 -0.96 0.77 -8.72
C ALA A 76 -0.24 0.25 -7.45
N THR A 77 -0.06 1.13 -6.49
CA THR A 77 0.40 0.81 -5.13
C THR A 77 -0.78 0.85 -4.16
N GLN A 78 -0.87 -0.14 -3.26
CA GLN A 78 -1.90 -0.18 -2.23
C GLN A 78 -1.62 0.88 -1.16
N VAL A 79 -2.68 1.60 -0.77
CA VAL A 79 -2.67 2.57 0.32
C VAL A 79 -3.92 2.40 1.17
N TYR A 80 -3.84 2.80 2.44
CA TYR A 80 -5.01 2.90 3.33
C TYR A 80 -5.41 4.35 3.53
N TYR A 81 -6.70 4.57 3.77
CA TYR A 81 -7.27 5.87 4.11
C TYR A 81 -7.75 5.83 5.56
N ILE A 82 -7.21 6.71 6.40
CA ILE A 82 -7.63 6.85 7.79
C ILE A 82 -8.41 8.14 7.91
N GLU A 83 -9.71 8.05 8.23
CA GLU A 83 -10.58 9.20 8.38
C GLU A 83 -10.16 10.11 9.55
N GLU A 84 -10.12 11.43 9.33
CA GLU A 84 -9.83 12.38 10.39
C GLU A 84 -11.02 12.53 11.34
N ILE A 85 -10.78 12.37 12.65
CA ILE A 85 -11.82 12.45 13.70
C ILE A 85 -12.60 13.77 13.65
N LYS A 86 -11.93 14.89 13.33
CA LYS A 86 -12.53 16.22 13.32
C LYS A 86 -13.29 16.54 12.03
N ASN A 87 -12.97 15.86 10.93
CA ASN A 87 -13.54 16.16 9.63
C ASN A 87 -13.50 14.93 8.72
N SER A 88 -14.65 14.27 8.58
CA SER A 88 -14.84 13.07 7.77
C SER A 88 -14.63 13.27 6.26
N MET A 89 -14.48 14.52 5.80
CA MET A 89 -14.11 14.78 4.41
C MET A 89 -12.64 14.45 4.15
N TRP A 90 -11.79 14.51 5.17
CA TRP A 90 -10.36 14.29 5.04
C TRP A 90 -9.97 12.91 5.51
N SER A 91 -9.09 12.26 4.75
CA SER A 91 -8.45 11.02 5.18
C SER A 91 -6.96 11.07 4.93
N VAL A 92 -6.19 10.67 5.94
CA VAL A 92 -4.74 10.49 5.85
C VAL A 92 -4.47 9.28 4.98
N VAL A 93 -3.53 9.42 4.04
CA VAL A 93 -3.08 8.34 3.17
C VAL A 93 -1.88 7.65 3.79
N VAL A 94 -1.96 6.34 3.96
CA VAL A 94 -0.88 5.51 4.47
C VAL A 94 -0.40 4.57 3.37
N GLU A 95 0.82 4.79 2.88
CA GLU A 95 1.47 3.88 1.95
C GLU A 95 1.82 2.56 2.66
N THR A 96 1.55 1.44 1.99
CA THR A 96 1.81 0.11 2.55
C THR A 96 2.95 -0.55 1.80
N LYS A 97 3.95 -1.05 2.54
CA LYS A 97 4.94 -1.96 1.96
C LYS A 97 4.27 -3.32 1.71
N PRO A 98 4.30 -3.87 0.48
CA PRO A 98 3.77 -5.19 0.20
C PRO A 98 4.45 -6.23 1.10
N ARG A 99 3.67 -7.09 1.77
CA ARG A 99 4.18 -8.10 2.72
C ARG A 99 5.14 -9.14 2.09
N ASN A 100 5.20 -9.23 0.77
CA ASN A 100 5.94 -10.25 0.03
C ASN A 100 7.18 -9.71 -0.70
N ILE A 101 7.62 -8.49 -0.40
CA ILE A 101 8.89 -7.95 -0.93
C ILE A 101 9.92 -8.06 0.18
N PHE A 102 10.71 -9.13 0.15
CA PHE A 102 11.99 -9.15 0.85
C PHE A 102 12.95 -8.35 -0.02
N GLU A 103 13.37 -7.18 0.44
CA GLU A 103 14.54 -6.50 -0.13
C GLU A 103 15.76 -7.34 0.24
N VAL A 104 16.11 -8.30 -0.61
CA VAL A 104 17.40 -8.98 -0.52
C VAL A 104 18.44 -7.95 -0.96
N SER A 105 19.06 -7.28 0.00
CA SER A 105 20.25 -6.48 -0.25
C SER A 105 21.27 -7.38 -0.94
N THR A 106 21.64 -7.06 -2.18
CA THR A 106 22.68 -7.78 -2.95
C THR A 106 24.09 -7.44 -2.45
N GLU A 107 24.19 -6.86 -1.25
CA GLU A 107 25.46 -6.67 -0.58
C GLU A 107 25.96 -8.07 -0.22
N GLU A 108 27.03 -8.51 -0.90
CA GLU A 108 27.86 -9.60 -0.45
C GLU A 108 28.40 -9.24 0.95
N GLY A 109 27.58 -9.48 1.96
CA GLY A 109 27.84 -9.16 3.36
C GLY A 109 27.63 -10.42 4.18
N GLU A 110 28.74 -10.92 4.70
CA GLU A 110 28.98 -11.90 5.78
C GLU A 110 27.83 -12.86 6.18
N PRO A 111 28.11 -14.18 6.29
CA PRO A 111 27.08 -15.16 6.63
C PRO A 111 26.42 -14.83 7.96
N PHE A 112 25.10 -14.65 7.91
CA PHE A 112 24.24 -14.45 9.06
C PHE A 112 24.32 -15.70 9.95
N GLN A 113 24.90 -15.57 11.15
CA GLN A 113 24.80 -16.62 12.17
C GLN A 113 23.42 -16.51 12.82
N GLU A 114 22.57 -17.52 12.62
CA GLU A 114 21.35 -17.67 13.39
C GLU A 114 21.71 -17.85 14.87
N GLU A 115 21.44 -16.85 15.70
CA GLU A 115 21.34 -17.10 17.14
C GLU A 115 20.06 -17.89 17.38
N GLU A 116 20.21 -19.20 17.59
CA GLU A 116 19.18 -20.05 18.16
C GLU A 116 18.79 -19.48 19.54
N SER A 117 17.76 -18.64 19.59
CA SER A 117 17.05 -18.40 20.84
C SER A 117 16.35 -19.70 21.20
N GLN A 118 17.03 -20.55 21.97
CA GLN A 118 16.46 -21.73 22.62
C GLN A 118 15.29 -21.26 23.49
N THR A 119 14.11 -21.26 22.88
CA THR A 119 12.86 -21.20 23.59
C THR A 119 12.75 -22.57 24.26
N ARG A 120 13.32 -22.70 25.46
CA ARG A 120 13.13 -23.86 26.32
C ARG A 120 11.63 -24.08 26.45
N HIS A 121 11.10 -24.99 25.63
CA HIS A 121 9.85 -25.68 25.88
C HIS A 121 10.03 -26.38 27.21
N THR A 122 9.53 -25.78 28.29
CA THR A 122 9.35 -26.48 29.56
C THR A 122 8.27 -27.52 29.36
N TYR A 123 8.67 -28.73 28.93
CA TYR A 123 7.90 -29.93 29.17
C TYR A 123 7.94 -30.20 30.66
N VAL A 124 6.84 -29.91 31.36
CA VAL A 124 6.60 -30.43 32.70
C VAL A 124 6.25 -31.90 32.53
N HIS A 125 7.24 -32.78 32.66
CA HIS A 125 6.97 -34.17 32.98
C HIS A 125 6.82 -34.25 34.50
N HIS A 126 5.58 -34.40 34.95
CA HIS A 126 5.29 -35.03 36.24
C HIS A 126 5.67 -36.51 36.12
N GLY A 127 6.46 -36.98 37.08
CA GLY A 127 6.85 -38.38 37.21
C GLY A 127 7.72 -38.54 38.46
N GLU A 128 7.06 -38.99 39.54
CA GLU A 128 7.60 -39.60 40.75
C GLU A 128 8.95 -40.32 40.59
N GLU A 129 9.84 -40.15 41.57
CA GLU A 129 10.45 -41.22 42.37
C GLU A 129 11.38 -40.61 43.43
N ASP A 130 11.11 -40.86 44.71
CA ASP A 130 12.13 -40.88 45.77
C ASP A 130 11.62 -41.72 46.96
N GLY A 131 12.37 -42.80 47.23
CA GLY A 131 12.73 -43.29 48.58
C GLY A 131 11.67 -43.94 49.46
#